data_AF-A0A7C1UZF3-F1
#
_entry.id   AF-A0A7C1UZF3-F1
#
_cell.length_a   1.000
_cell.length_b   1.000
_cell.length_c   1.000
_cell.angle_alpha   90.00
_cell.angle_beta   90.00
_cell.angle_gamma   90.00
#
_symmetry.space_group_name_H-M   'P 1'
#
loop_
_entity.id
_entity.type
_entity.pdbx_description
1 polymer ?
#
loop_
_entity_poly.entity_id
_entity_poly.type
_entity_poly.pdbx_seq_one_letter_code
_entity_poly.pdbx_strand_id
1 'polypeptide(L)'
;ITQKLAIGVSLEEITKVLIDAGWDKEKVMTVTAQFSSQSTGAIDKTKEYINKVLEEKEHIKNKTGTFIAWVKEDWIMKLGGGLLIIAFGWFITYAINVGWLGPAGQITLGILAGVAILLLGEWRVRTFKNQGAFFLALGAGIILLTIFAGREVYEFFTPGVALGAMFITVVFTALSSVRHDSKSLATLSLGLAFVAPILTNSTDPSFVSLFSYLFLITVGVLWIVKITKWNELTLGALIGTSIYSMFYVVFGSLYWSGLIDGTTLFNIPFLFSIAFGIVFFLATMAGALKTFEKNKSDIITAALNGIFIIGWILVAVPDVWQSLVAASWAAIFSIGAFAVYNITSNTRPFFVYGIVAASFIGVATALELSGPALTIAATLEVLGVIILTSIMTGSIQATKKTAFLVVIPIFLSVQSFNPRVWKDSIFHGDFVVLALIVLMLFSLGTFFYFKEREEETVVSHTSVTLLVAGGVYLISLIWLSANAIFPKNTAVTISLAIYTISGIFMYIKGVAGDLKALKAIGGILIGLVVLRLLFVDVWNLDMAGRILTFFSVGVLLISTAFFTRKKKKEKINNNI
;
A
#
# COMPACT_ATOMS: atom_id res chain seq x y z
N ILE A 1 34.38 13.99 -35.37
CA ILE A 1 35.41 13.25 -34.60
C ILE A 1 34.77 12.55 -33.40
N THR A 2 34.16 13.26 -32.44
CA THR A 2 33.54 12.72 -31.21
C THR A 2 32.55 11.55 -31.44
N GLN A 3 31.62 11.69 -32.38
CA GLN A 3 30.65 10.62 -32.69
C GLN A 3 31.29 9.35 -33.28
N LYS A 4 32.40 9.49 -34.02
CA LYS A 4 33.11 8.35 -34.65
C LYS A 4 34.00 7.61 -33.65
N LEU A 5 34.60 8.34 -32.70
CA LEU A 5 35.30 7.74 -31.56
C LEU A 5 34.34 6.95 -30.64
N ALA A 6 33.11 7.44 -30.44
CA ALA A 6 32.10 6.75 -29.62
C ALA A 6 31.66 5.38 -30.19
N ILE A 7 31.86 5.14 -31.49
CA ILE A 7 31.58 3.85 -32.15
C ILE A 7 32.86 3.04 -32.47
N GLY A 8 34.01 3.43 -31.89
CA GLY A 8 35.25 2.64 -31.93
C GLY A 8 36.20 2.91 -33.10
N VAL A 9 35.99 3.94 -33.91
CA VAL A 9 36.90 4.28 -35.03
C VAL A 9 38.13 5.03 -34.51
N SER A 10 39.33 4.64 -34.96
CA SER A 10 40.59 5.21 -34.47
C SER A 10 40.80 6.67 -34.93
N LEU A 11 41.51 7.45 -34.11
CA LEU A 11 41.81 8.86 -34.41
C LEU A 11 42.70 9.01 -35.65
N GLU A 12 43.59 8.07 -35.93
CA GLU A 12 44.42 8.03 -37.14
C GLU A 12 43.58 7.86 -38.40
N GLU A 13 42.60 6.95 -38.37
CA GLU A 13 41.71 6.67 -39.48
C GLU A 13 40.78 7.85 -39.78
N ILE A 14 40.30 8.53 -38.74
CA ILE A 14 39.53 9.78 -38.87
C ILE A 14 40.39 10.92 -39.43
N THR A 15 41.65 11.02 -39.00
CA THR A 15 42.61 12.04 -39.48
C THR A 15 42.89 11.86 -40.97
N LYS A 16 43.12 10.61 -41.40
CA LYS A 16 43.37 10.27 -42.80
C LYS A 16 42.19 10.59 -43.69
N VAL A 17 40.97 10.20 -43.29
CA VAL A 17 39.74 10.48 -44.06
C VAL A 17 39.47 11.98 -44.22
N LEU A 18 39.76 12.79 -43.21
CA LEU A 18 39.57 14.26 -43.30
C LEU A 18 40.58 14.92 -44.24
N ILE A 19 41.84 14.48 -44.22
CA ILE A 19 42.87 14.98 -45.14
C ILE A 19 42.55 14.56 -46.58
N ASP A 20 42.15 13.30 -46.79
CA ASP A 20 41.76 12.78 -48.10
C ASP A 20 40.51 13.47 -48.66
N ALA A 21 39.64 13.99 -47.80
CA ALA A 21 38.47 14.80 -48.16
C ALA A 21 38.83 16.27 -48.51
N GLY A 22 40.11 16.62 -48.61
CA GLY A 22 40.59 17.94 -49.04
C GLY A 22 40.66 19.00 -47.96
N TRP A 23 40.60 18.62 -46.68
CA TRP A 23 40.72 19.54 -45.56
C TRP A 23 42.17 19.90 -45.27
N ASP A 24 42.41 21.13 -44.81
CA ASP A 24 43.73 21.64 -44.49
C ASP A 24 44.45 20.76 -43.45
N LYS A 25 45.59 20.21 -43.86
CA LYS A 25 46.33 19.21 -43.10
C LYS A 25 46.79 19.72 -41.73
N GLU A 26 47.22 20.97 -41.66
CA GLU A 26 47.77 21.58 -40.43
C GLU A 26 46.65 21.82 -39.41
N LYS A 27 45.48 22.27 -39.88
CA LYS A 27 44.27 22.40 -39.05
C LYS A 27 43.73 21.06 -38.58
N VAL A 28 43.67 20.05 -39.46
CA VAL A 28 43.20 18.71 -39.08
C VAL A 28 44.11 18.12 -38.00
N MET A 29 45.43 18.18 -38.17
CA MET A 29 46.41 17.70 -37.18
C MET A 29 46.28 18.42 -35.82
N THR A 30 46.03 19.73 -35.84
CA THR A 30 45.84 20.53 -34.61
C THR A 30 44.58 20.10 -33.86
N VAL A 31 43.48 19.88 -34.58
CA VAL A 31 42.20 19.47 -33.99
C VAL A 31 42.27 18.03 -33.48
N THR A 32 42.86 17.10 -34.24
CA THR A 32 42.98 15.70 -33.79
C THR A 32 43.95 15.53 -32.61
N ALA A 33 44.99 16.38 -32.52
CA ALA A 33 45.87 16.45 -31.35
C ALA A 33 45.16 16.98 -30.08
N GLN A 34 44.20 17.91 -30.21
CA GLN A 34 43.37 18.31 -29.06
C GLN A 34 42.51 17.14 -28.56
N PHE A 35 41.97 16.30 -29.46
CA PHE A 35 41.19 15.13 -29.08
C PHE A 35 42.03 13.99 -28.49
N SER A 36 43.31 13.85 -28.84
CA SER A 36 44.21 12.88 -28.18
C SER A 36 44.52 13.26 -26.73
N SER A 37 44.56 14.56 -26.42
CA SER A 37 44.74 15.08 -25.05
C SER A 37 43.48 15.01 -24.18
N GLN A 38 42.28 15.07 -24.78
CA GLN A 38 41.00 14.92 -24.08
C GLN A 38 40.55 13.45 -23.90
N SER A 39 40.95 12.54 -24.81
CA SER A 39 40.52 11.15 -24.76
C SER A 39 41.19 10.33 -23.67
N THR A 40 42.38 10.73 -23.21
CA THR A 40 43.13 10.02 -22.15
C THR A 40 42.35 9.98 -20.84
N GLY A 41 41.78 11.10 -20.39
CA GLY A 41 40.98 11.15 -19.15
C GLY A 41 39.61 10.47 -19.23
N ALA A 42 39.00 10.42 -20.42
CA ALA A 42 37.71 9.73 -20.63
C ALA A 42 37.90 8.21 -20.74
N ILE A 43 38.98 7.76 -21.40
CA ILE A 43 39.37 6.35 -21.49
C ILE A 43 39.81 5.83 -20.13
N ASP A 44 40.53 6.61 -19.33
CA ASP A 44 40.95 6.20 -17.98
C ASP A 44 39.76 6.08 -17.02
N LYS A 45 38.81 7.02 -17.04
CA LYS A 45 37.56 6.88 -16.26
C LYS A 45 36.72 5.68 -16.68
N THR A 46 36.73 5.36 -17.98
CA THR A 46 36.00 4.21 -18.50
C THR A 46 36.70 2.90 -18.10
N LYS A 47 38.03 2.86 -18.13
CA LYS A 47 38.83 1.73 -17.63
C LYS A 47 38.69 1.56 -16.13
N GLU A 48 38.68 2.64 -15.35
CA GLU A 48 38.45 2.62 -13.90
C GLU A 48 37.04 2.09 -13.59
N TYR A 49 36.02 2.54 -14.33
CA TYR A 49 34.66 2.03 -14.20
C TYR A 49 34.55 0.55 -14.58
N ILE A 50 35.19 0.13 -15.68
CA ILE A 50 35.23 -1.28 -16.12
C ILE A 50 35.96 -2.14 -15.10
N ASN A 51 37.12 -1.70 -14.59
CA ASN A 51 37.87 -2.43 -13.56
C ASN A 51 37.06 -2.53 -12.27
N LYS A 52 36.36 -1.48 -11.85
CA LYS A 52 35.47 -1.51 -10.69
C LYS A 52 34.30 -2.47 -10.86
N VAL A 53 33.72 -2.54 -12.06
CA VAL A 53 32.66 -3.51 -12.39
C VAL A 53 33.20 -4.94 -12.47
N LEU A 54 34.44 -5.13 -12.94
CA LEU A 54 35.11 -6.43 -12.98
C LEU A 54 35.47 -6.91 -11.56
N GLU A 55 36.01 -6.03 -10.70
CA GLU A 55 36.23 -6.29 -9.28
C GLU A 55 34.93 -6.61 -8.56
N GLU A 56 33.85 -5.86 -8.81
CA GLU A 56 32.53 -6.13 -8.24
C GLU A 56 31.98 -7.49 -8.70
N LYS A 57 32.14 -7.85 -9.98
CA LYS A 57 31.82 -9.19 -10.50
C LYS A 57 32.68 -10.28 -9.86
N GLU A 58 33.96 -10.03 -9.62
CA GLU A 58 34.87 -10.98 -8.97
C GLU A 58 34.53 -11.14 -7.48
N HIS A 59 34.12 -10.05 -6.80
CA HIS A 59 33.61 -10.07 -5.42
C HIS A 59 32.27 -10.82 -5.30
N ILE A 60 31.37 -10.67 -6.30
CA ILE A 60 30.12 -11.42 -6.40
C ILE A 60 30.38 -12.90 -6.67
N LYS A 61 31.34 -13.22 -7.54
CA LYS A 61 31.81 -14.60 -7.82
C LYS A 61 32.48 -15.22 -6.59
N ASN A 62 33.18 -14.44 -5.78
CA ASN A 62 33.73 -14.88 -4.50
C ASN A 62 32.65 -15.09 -3.42
N LYS A 63 31.48 -14.45 -3.53
CA LYS A 63 30.34 -14.70 -2.61
C LYS A 63 29.69 -16.07 -2.84
N THR A 64 29.61 -16.53 -4.09
CA THR A 64 29.27 -17.93 -4.42
C THR A 64 30.44 -18.87 -4.16
N GLY A 65 31.68 -18.37 -4.28
CA GLY A 65 32.90 -19.05 -3.86
C GLY A 65 33.03 -19.28 -2.36
N THR A 66 32.44 -18.45 -1.48
CA THR A 66 32.57 -18.59 -0.02
C THR A 66 31.98 -19.88 0.53
N PHE A 67 30.88 -20.37 -0.03
CA PHE A 67 30.30 -21.64 0.39
C PHE A 67 31.15 -22.82 -0.08
N ILE A 68 31.59 -22.81 -1.34
CA ILE A 68 32.45 -23.87 -1.90
C ILE A 68 33.82 -23.88 -1.21
N ALA A 69 34.38 -22.71 -0.91
CA ALA A 69 35.60 -22.55 -0.14
C ALA A 69 35.43 -23.05 1.29
N TRP A 70 34.34 -22.68 1.98
CA TRP A 70 34.02 -23.20 3.31
C TRP A 70 33.76 -24.71 3.31
N VAL A 71 33.12 -25.27 2.29
CA VAL A 71 32.91 -26.73 2.18
C VAL A 71 34.23 -27.45 1.95
N LYS A 72 35.16 -26.87 1.17
CA LYS A 72 36.50 -27.44 0.93
C LYS A 72 37.42 -27.34 2.15
N GLU A 73 37.29 -26.28 2.93
CA GLU A 73 38.05 -26.05 4.15
C GLU A 73 37.56 -26.98 5.26
N ASP A 74 38.46 -27.75 5.89
CA ASP A 74 38.14 -28.75 6.91
C ASP A 74 37.04 -29.76 6.54
N TRP A 75 36.91 -30.08 5.24
CA TRP A 75 35.81 -30.90 4.72
C TRP A 75 35.73 -32.29 5.37
N ILE A 76 36.88 -32.89 5.72
CA ILE A 76 36.97 -34.19 6.41
C ILE A 76 36.41 -34.08 7.83
N MET A 77 36.74 -33.01 8.56
CA MET A 77 36.23 -32.77 9.92
C MET A 77 34.72 -32.50 9.90
N LYS A 78 34.24 -31.75 8.91
CA LYS A 78 32.81 -31.45 8.72
C LYS A 78 32.03 -32.70 8.31
N LEU A 79 32.59 -33.52 7.43
CA LEU A 79 31.98 -34.79 6.99
C LEU A 79 31.96 -35.80 8.15
N GLY A 80 33.07 -35.94 8.88
CA GLY A 80 33.15 -36.79 10.07
C GLY A 80 32.16 -36.36 11.17
N GLY A 81 32.08 -35.05 11.44
CA GLY A 81 31.07 -34.49 12.34
C GLY A 81 29.64 -34.72 11.86
N GLY A 82 29.37 -34.57 10.56
CA GLY A 82 28.07 -34.85 9.96
C GLY A 82 27.66 -36.32 10.07
N LEU A 83 28.57 -37.25 9.77
CA LEU A 83 28.34 -38.69 9.94
C LEU A 83 28.08 -39.06 11.40
N LEU A 84 28.81 -38.45 12.35
CA LEU A 84 28.58 -38.64 13.78
C LEU A 84 27.20 -38.16 14.20
N ILE A 85 26.75 -36.98 13.74
CA ILE A 85 25.41 -36.47 14.02
C ILE A 85 24.33 -37.41 13.46
N ILE A 86 24.51 -37.92 12.24
CA ILE A 86 23.58 -38.87 11.62
C ILE A 86 23.55 -40.20 12.41
N ALA A 87 24.71 -40.74 12.76
CA ALA A 87 24.83 -41.96 13.56
C ALA A 87 24.20 -41.79 14.95
N PHE A 88 24.39 -40.63 15.58
CA PHE A 88 23.78 -40.31 16.85
C PHE A 88 22.24 -40.18 16.74
N GLY A 89 21.75 -39.60 15.65
CA GLY A 89 20.31 -39.57 15.35
C GLY A 89 19.72 -40.97 15.20
N TRP A 90 20.41 -41.88 14.50
CA TRP A 90 19.99 -43.28 14.37
C TRP A 90 20.09 -44.03 15.69
N PHE A 91 21.12 -43.77 16.50
CA PHE A 91 21.28 -44.33 17.83
C PHE A 91 20.15 -43.91 18.77
N ILE A 92 19.76 -42.62 18.77
CA ILE A 92 18.61 -42.13 19.54
C ILE A 92 17.33 -42.85 19.09
N THR A 93 17.07 -42.93 17.79
CA THR A 93 15.89 -43.64 17.26
C THR A 93 15.89 -45.12 17.68
N TYR A 94 17.04 -45.80 17.63
CA TYR A 94 17.18 -47.17 18.11
C TYR A 94 16.93 -47.30 19.61
N ALA A 95 17.51 -46.41 20.42
CA ALA A 95 17.32 -46.38 21.87
C ALA A 95 15.86 -46.12 22.26
N ILE A 96 15.12 -45.33 21.47
CA ILE A 96 13.67 -45.14 21.62
C ILE A 96 12.92 -46.43 21.29
N ASN A 97 13.22 -47.06 20.15
CA ASN A 97 12.53 -48.26 19.69
C ASN A 97 12.73 -49.48 20.62
N VAL A 98 13.88 -49.58 21.28
CA VAL A 98 14.19 -50.66 22.24
C VAL A 98 13.73 -50.30 23.67
N GLY A 99 13.23 -49.09 23.90
CA GLY A 99 12.71 -48.64 25.20
C GLY A 99 13.78 -48.22 26.21
N TRP A 100 15.04 -48.09 25.81
CA TRP A 100 16.12 -47.56 26.67
C TRP A 100 15.88 -46.10 27.05
N LEU A 101 15.26 -45.35 26.14
CA LEU A 101 14.95 -43.95 26.29
C LEU A 101 13.43 -43.77 26.32
N GLY A 102 12.86 -43.87 27.53
CA GLY A 102 11.44 -43.61 27.76
C GLY A 102 11.07 -42.16 27.41
N PRO A 103 9.76 -41.86 27.26
CA PRO A 103 9.28 -40.53 26.87
C PRO A 103 9.88 -39.37 27.68
N ALA A 104 9.98 -39.51 29.00
CA ALA A 104 10.57 -38.49 29.87
C ALA A 104 12.07 -38.25 29.57
N GLY A 105 12.81 -39.31 29.23
CA GLY A 105 14.22 -39.21 28.84
C GLY A 105 14.39 -38.48 27.51
N GLN A 106 13.48 -38.70 26.54
CA GLN A 106 13.51 -38.03 25.24
C GLN A 106 13.31 -36.52 25.37
N ILE A 107 12.32 -36.11 26.17
CA ILE A 107 12.06 -34.69 26.45
C ILE A 107 13.22 -34.07 27.23
N THR A 108 13.77 -34.77 28.23
CA THR A 108 14.91 -34.27 29.00
C THR A 108 16.14 -34.07 28.12
N LEU A 109 16.48 -35.04 27.27
CA LEU A 109 17.61 -34.92 26.34
C LEU A 109 17.39 -33.84 25.29
N GLY A 110 16.17 -33.69 24.77
CA GLY A 110 15.85 -32.61 23.82
C GLY A 110 16.02 -31.22 24.44
N ILE A 111 15.56 -31.02 25.68
CA ILE A 111 15.75 -29.77 26.42
C ILE A 111 17.25 -29.54 26.69
N LEU A 112 17.97 -30.55 27.17
CA LEU A 112 19.42 -30.43 27.44
C LEU A 112 20.21 -30.11 26.16
N ALA A 113 19.89 -30.75 25.03
CA ALA A 113 20.50 -30.46 23.75
C ALA A 113 20.19 -29.03 23.27
N GLY A 114 18.93 -28.61 23.39
CA GLY A 114 18.51 -27.25 23.08
C GLY A 114 19.22 -26.19 23.93
N VAL A 115 19.34 -26.43 25.24
CA VAL A 115 20.09 -25.58 26.19
C VAL A 115 21.58 -25.56 25.84
N ALA A 116 22.18 -26.70 25.55
CA ALA A 116 23.59 -26.77 25.16
C ALA A 116 23.85 -25.94 23.89
N ILE A 117 22.99 -26.05 22.88
CA ILE A 117 23.10 -25.26 21.65
C ILE A 117 22.86 -23.76 21.91
N LEU A 118 21.89 -23.41 22.76
CA LEU A 118 21.67 -22.02 23.20
C LEU A 118 22.90 -21.43 23.87
N LEU A 119 23.52 -22.16 24.80
CA LEU A 119 24.74 -21.72 25.49
C LEU A 119 25.93 -21.61 24.54
N LEU A 120 26.07 -22.56 23.60
CA LEU A 120 27.07 -22.46 22.52
C LEU A 120 26.83 -21.22 21.65
N GLY A 121 25.57 -20.90 21.34
CA GLY A 121 25.20 -19.69 20.63
C GLY A 121 25.55 -18.42 21.41
N GLU A 122 25.24 -18.37 22.70
CA GLU A 122 25.55 -17.26 23.61
C GLU A 122 27.07 -17.03 23.77
N TRP A 123 27.86 -18.10 23.73
CA TRP A 123 29.31 -18.00 23.71
C TRP A 123 29.81 -17.51 22.33
N ARG A 124 29.30 -18.10 21.25
CA ARG A 124 29.76 -17.85 19.87
C ARG A 124 29.38 -16.47 19.35
N VAL A 125 28.25 -15.90 19.78
CA VAL A 125 27.76 -14.59 19.32
C VAL A 125 28.72 -13.46 19.69
N ARG A 126 29.56 -13.66 20.72
CA ARG A 126 30.60 -12.71 21.16
C ARG A 126 31.69 -12.50 20.10
N THR A 127 31.99 -13.51 19.30
CA THR A 127 33.02 -13.47 18.24
C THR A 127 32.41 -13.43 16.84
N PHE A 128 31.34 -14.21 16.60
CA PHE A 128 30.68 -14.32 15.29
C PHE A 128 29.17 -14.04 15.45
N LYS A 129 28.79 -12.76 15.46
CA LYS A 129 27.41 -12.30 15.74
C LYS A 129 26.32 -13.07 14.98
N ASN A 130 26.46 -13.22 13.66
CA ASN A 130 25.44 -13.89 12.85
C ASN A 130 25.36 -15.40 13.10
N GLN A 131 26.53 -16.07 13.29
CA GLN A 131 26.56 -17.51 13.57
C GLN A 131 26.01 -17.79 14.97
N GLY A 132 26.41 -17.01 15.98
CA GLY A 132 25.88 -17.15 17.33
C GLY A 132 24.39 -16.84 17.43
N ALA A 133 23.90 -15.82 16.72
CA ALA A 133 22.46 -15.53 16.61
C ALA A 133 21.68 -16.71 16.01
N PHE A 134 22.23 -17.37 14.98
CA PHE A 134 21.62 -18.57 14.41
C PHE A 134 21.54 -19.71 15.43
N PHE A 135 22.64 -20.01 16.14
CA PHE A 135 22.62 -21.06 17.17
C PHE A 135 21.70 -20.74 18.35
N LEU A 136 21.61 -19.47 18.77
CA LEU A 136 20.66 -19.03 19.79
C LEU A 136 19.21 -19.28 19.36
N ALA A 137 18.84 -18.88 18.15
CA ALA A 137 17.52 -19.13 17.61
C ALA A 137 17.24 -20.63 17.41
N LEU A 138 18.23 -21.39 16.95
CA LEU A 138 18.11 -22.83 16.72
C LEU A 138 17.93 -23.60 18.02
N GLY A 139 18.73 -23.30 19.05
CA GLY A 139 18.58 -23.93 20.36
C GLY A 139 17.24 -23.58 21.01
N ALA A 140 16.76 -22.34 20.89
CA ALA A 140 15.42 -21.97 21.33
C ALA A 140 14.33 -22.72 20.56
N GLY A 141 14.46 -22.84 19.24
CA GLY A 141 13.55 -23.62 18.40
C GLY A 141 13.48 -25.09 18.82
N ILE A 142 14.63 -25.71 19.12
CA ILE A 142 14.69 -27.10 19.62
C ILE A 142 13.97 -27.22 20.97
N ILE A 143 14.18 -26.29 21.90
CA ILE A 143 13.46 -26.30 23.18
C ILE A 143 11.95 -26.17 22.95
N LEU A 144 11.50 -25.23 22.11
CA LEU A 144 10.09 -25.05 21.78
C LEU A 144 9.48 -26.33 21.20
N LEU A 145 10.13 -26.96 20.20
CA LEU A 145 9.64 -28.20 19.60
C LEU A 145 9.67 -29.38 20.58
N THR A 146 10.64 -29.42 21.49
CA THR A 146 10.71 -30.45 22.53
C THR A 146 9.59 -30.29 23.56
N ILE A 147 9.32 -29.06 23.99
CA ILE A 147 8.19 -28.78 24.91
C ILE A 147 6.86 -29.10 24.21
N PHE A 148 6.73 -28.78 22.92
CA PHE A 148 5.57 -29.17 22.12
C PHE A 148 5.37 -30.67 22.10
N ALA A 149 6.41 -31.45 21.77
CA ALA A 149 6.34 -32.91 21.78
C ALA A 149 5.99 -33.44 23.18
N GLY A 150 6.61 -32.88 24.22
CA GLY A 150 6.31 -33.22 25.62
C GLY A 150 4.84 -32.98 26.00
N ARG A 151 4.22 -31.94 25.42
CA ARG A 151 2.82 -31.63 25.63
C ARG A 151 1.88 -32.48 24.76
N GLU A 152 2.02 -32.38 23.45
CA GLU A 152 1.05 -32.92 22.48
C GLU A 152 1.16 -34.43 22.31
N VAL A 153 2.39 -34.97 22.35
CA VAL A 153 2.64 -36.39 22.09
C VAL A 153 2.65 -37.18 23.40
N TYR A 154 3.19 -36.60 24.47
CA TYR A 154 3.41 -37.29 25.74
C TYR A 154 2.61 -36.76 26.93
N GLU A 155 1.82 -35.69 26.76
CA GLU A 155 0.93 -35.12 27.78
C GLU A 155 1.62 -34.74 29.12
N PHE A 156 2.93 -34.50 29.11
CA PHE A 156 3.68 -34.15 30.32
C PHE A 156 3.43 -32.73 30.82
N PHE A 157 3.00 -31.83 29.94
CA PHE A 157 2.79 -30.44 30.27
C PHE A 157 1.34 -30.05 30.00
N THR A 158 0.77 -29.23 30.87
CA THR A 158 -0.46 -28.51 30.53
C THR A 158 -0.13 -27.43 29.49
N PRO A 159 -1.11 -26.98 28.68
CA PRO A 159 -0.88 -25.90 27.70
C PRO A 159 -0.25 -24.64 28.30
N GLY A 160 -0.67 -24.25 29.51
CA GLY A 160 -0.14 -23.08 30.21
C GLY A 160 1.30 -23.23 30.67
N VAL A 161 1.69 -24.40 31.21
CA VAL A 161 3.09 -24.67 31.62
C VAL A 161 4.01 -24.72 30.40
N ALA A 162 3.55 -25.36 29.32
CA ALA A 162 4.28 -25.38 28.05
C ALA A 162 4.50 -23.96 27.51
N LEU A 163 3.45 -23.13 27.47
CA LEU A 163 3.54 -21.74 27.02
C LEU A 163 4.51 -20.92 27.88
N GLY A 164 4.47 -21.08 29.20
CA GLY A 164 5.36 -20.40 30.14
C GLY A 164 6.84 -20.77 29.92
N ALA A 165 7.14 -22.06 29.73
CA ALA A 165 8.50 -22.51 29.47
C ALA A 165 9.03 -22.02 28.10
N MET A 166 8.19 -22.03 27.07
CA MET A 166 8.51 -21.45 25.77
C MET A 166 8.74 -19.93 25.87
N PHE A 167 7.90 -19.22 26.63
CA PHE A 167 8.03 -17.78 26.88
C PHE A 167 9.37 -17.43 27.52
N ILE A 168 9.79 -18.15 28.58
CA ILE A 168 11.08 -17.92 29.24
C ILE A 168 12.24 -18.09 28.25
N THR A 169 12.17 -19.12 27.40
CA THR A 169 13.18 -19.38 26.37
C THR A 169 13.25 -18.25 25.35
N VAL A 170 12.11 -17.78 24.87
CA VAL A 170 12.00 -16.65 23.94
C VAL A 170 12.53 -15.36 24.58
N VAL A 171 12.14 -15.06 25.82
CA VAL A 171 12.62 -13.89 26.56
C VAL A 171 14.14 -13.93 26.71
N PHE A 172 14.72 -15.08 27.02
CA PHE A 172 16.17 -15.24 27.07
C PHE A 172 16.83 -14.85 25.74
N THR A 173 16.35 -15.40 24.61
CA THR A 173 16.92 -15.05 23.29
C THR A 173 16.71 -13.60 22.90
N ALA A 174 15.56 -13.01 23.24
CA ALA A 174 15.27 -11.60 23.01
C ALA A 174 16.22 -10.70 23.82
N LEU A 175 16.47 -11.02 25.10
CA LEU A 175 17.44 -10.29 25.92
C LEU A 175 18.87 -10.44 25.40
N SER A 176 19.27 -11.64 24.97
CA SER A 176 20.56 -11.86 24.32
C SER A 176 20.71 -11.05 23.03
N SER A 177 19.62 -10.85 22.27
CA SER A 177 19.63 -9.98 21.09
C SER A 177 20.02 -8.53 21.41
N VAL A 178 19.54 -8.01 22.54
CA VAL A 178 19.85 -6.66 23.02
C VAL A 178 21.30 -6.60 23.52
N ARG A 179 21.73 -7.58 24.33
CA ARG A 179 23.10 -7.63 24.87
C ARG A 179 24.17 -7.66 23.77
N HIS A 180 23.89 -8.35 22.67
CA HIS A 180 24.85 -8.56 21.58
C HIS A 180 24.61 -7.66 20.37
N ASP A 181 23.67 -6.71 20.46
CA ASP A 181 23.32 -5.77 19.39
C ASP A 181 23.03 -6.49 18.05
N SER A 182 22.16 -7.51 18.12
CA SER A 182 21.80 -8.36 16.98
C SER A 182 20.32 -8.24 16.64
N LYS A 183 20.01 -7.33 15.71
CA LYS A 183 18.65 -7.13 15.20
C LYS A 183 18.07 -8.41 14.57
N SER A 184 18.89 -9.20 13.88
CA SER A 184 18.45 -10.47 13.29
C SER A 184 17.98 -11.47 14.36
N LEU A 185 18.70 -11.57 15.48
CA LEU A 185 18.27 -12.40 16.60
C LEU A 185 16.97 -11.88 17.22
N ALA A 186 16.80 -10.56 17.33
CA ALA A 186 15.57 -9.97 17.85
C ALA A 186 14.36 -10.33 16.95
N THR A 187 14.50 -10.23 15.63
CA THR A 187 13.45 -10.63 14.69
C THR A 187 13.13 -12.13 14.75
N LEU A 188 14.14 -12.98 14.94
CA LEU A 188 13.94 -14.43 15.10
C LEU A 188 13.23 -14.75 16.43
N SER A 189 13.64 -14.11 17.53
CA SER A 189 13.00 -14.27 18.84
C SER A 189 11.53 -13.83 18.81
N LEU A 190 11.22 -12.75 18.10
CA LEU A 190 9.85 -12.30 17.89
C LEU A 190 9.04 -13.32 17.08
N GLY A 191 9.63 -13.91 16.04
CA GLY A 191 9.01 -15.02 15.31
C GLY A 191 8.70 -16.21 16.21
N LEU A 192 9.68 -16.64 17.03
CA LEU A 192 9.48 -17.73 18.00
C LEU A 192 8.40 -17.40 19.03
N ALA A 193 8.32 -16.14 19.48
CA ALA A 193 7.26 -15.67 20.38
C ALA A 193 5.87 -15.89 19.79
N PHE A 194 5.69 -15.63 18.49
CA PHE A 194 4.42 -15.86 17.80
C PHE A 194 4.19 -17.31 17.39
N VAL A 195 5.23 -18.16 17.34
CA VAL A 195 5.06 -19.60 17.10
C VAL A 195 4.62 -20.34 18.37
N ALA A 196 5.09 -19.91 19.54
CA ALA A 196 4.85 -20.61 20.80
C ALA A 196 3.36 -20.92 21.10
N PRO A 197 2.39 -19.98 20.97
CA PRO A 197 0.98 -20.30 21.23
C PRO A 197 0.42 -21.37 20.29
N ILE A 198 0.78 -21.35 19.01
CA ILE A 198 0.37 -22.39 18.04
C ILE A 198 0.87 -23.76 18.48
N LEU A 199 2.12 -23.85 18.95
CA LEU A 199 2.68 -25.09 19.46
C LEU A 199 2.01 -25.58 20.75
N THR A 200 1.31 -24.72 21.48
CA THR A 200 0.60 -25.18 22.69
C THR A 200 -0.76 -25.80 22.41
N ASN A 201 -1.18 -25.91 21.14
CA ASN A 201 -2.34 -26.66 20.62
C ASN A 201 -3.51 -26.89 21.61
N SER A 202 -4.00 -25.83 22.27
CA SER A 202 -5.05 -25.94 23.29
C SER A 202 -6.38 -26.32 22.63
N THR A 203 -7.07 -27.33 23.17
CA THR A 203 -8.39 -27.75 22.69
C THR A 203 -9.49 -26.72 22.99
N ASP A 204 -9.28 -25.89 24.02
CA ASP A 204 -10.09 -24.72 24.33
C ASP A 204 -9.17 -23.51 24.58
N PRO A 205 -8.74 -22.78 23.53
CA PRO A 205 -7.90 -21.61 23.69
C PRO A 205 -8.67 -20.46 24.33
N SER A 206 -8.48 -20.26 25.64
CA SER A 206 -9.07 -19.09 26.31
C SER A 206 -8.53 -17.79 25.69
N PHE A 207 -9.46 -16.94 25.23
CA PHE A 207 -9.15 -15.63 24.64
C PHE A 207 -8.25 -14.80 25.56
N VAL A 208 -8.59 -14.74 26.85
CA VAL A 208 -7.87 -13.97 27.86
C VAL A 208 -6.40 -14.41 27.95
N SER A 209 -6.13 -15.71 27.99
CA SER A 209 -4.75 -16.21 28.14
C SER A 209 -3.89 -15.86 26.92
N LEU A 210 -4.42 -16.11 25.72
CA LEU A 210 -3.72 -15.80 24.47
C LEU A 210 -3.43 -14.30 24.35
N PHE A 211 -4.44 -13.45 24.54
CA PHE A 211 -4.26 -12.01 24.39
C PHE A 211 -3.41 -11.39 25.51
N SER A 212 -3.44 -11.96 26.72
CA SER A 212 -2.50 -11.58 27.80
C SER A 212 -1.06 -11.90 27.42
N TYR A 213 -0.81 -13.09 26.86
CA TYR A 213 0.50 -13.48 26.35
C TYR A 213 0.97 -12.54 25.24
N LEU A 214 0.14 -12.27 24.23
CA LEU A 214 0.47 -11.36 23.13
C LEU A 214 0.72 -9.93 23.62
N PHE A 215 -0.02 -9.50 24.65
CA PHE A 215 0.16 -8.18 25.25
C PHE A 215 1.51 -8.08 25.97
N LEU A 216 1.89 -9.11 26.74
CA LEU A 216 3.21 -9.19 27.37
C LEU A 216 4.35 -9.19 26.34
N ILE A 217 4.22 -9.96 25.26
CA ILE A 217 5.19 -9.94 24.16
C ILE A 217 5.28 -8.55 23.53
N THR A 218 4.15 -7.89 23.29
CA THR A 218 4.11 -6.55 22.71
C THR A 218 4.82 -5.53 23.61
N VAL A 219 4.49 -5.50 24.90
CA VAL A 219 5.15 -4.61 25.87
C VAL A 219 6.66 -4.89 25.95
N GLY A 220 7.06 -6.17 25.95
CA GLY A 220 8.48 -6.56 25.93
C GLY A 220 9.22 -6.08 24.68
N VAL A 221 8.61 -6.24 23.50
CA VAL A 221 9.16 -5.77 22.24
C VAL A 221 9.30 -4.24 22.24
N LEU A 222 8.29 -3.52 22.70
CA LEU A 222 8.35 -2.05 22.77
C LEU A 222 9.43 -1.56 23.74
N TRP A 223 9.62 -2.27 24.85
CA TRP A 223 10.73 -2.00 25.77
C TRP A 223 12.09 -2.21 25.08
N ILE A 224 12.24 -3.28 24.30
CA ILE A 224 13.45 -3.51 23.47
C ILE A 224 13.64 -2.37 22.46
N VAL A 225 12.59 -2.01 21.71
CA VAL A 225 12.64 -0.94 20.71
C VAL A 225 13.01 0.41 21.34
N LYS A 226 12.52 0.70 22.55
CA LYS A 226 12.89 1.92 23.29
C LYS A 226 14.40 2.01 23.54
N ILE A 227 15.06 0.88 23.77
CA ILE A 227 16.51 0.80 24.04
C ILE A 227 17.31 0.77 22.74
N THR A 228 16.91 -0.07 21.77
CA THR A 228 17.70 -0.37 20.57
C THR A 228 17.37 0.50 19.35
N LYS A 229 16.21 1.17 19.35
CA LYS A 229 15.65 1.96 18.23
C LYS A 229 15.31 1.12 16.98
N TRP A 230 15.17 -0.20 17.11
CA TRP A 230 14.82 -1.10 16.00
C TRP A 230 13.32 -1.12 15.72
N ASN A 231 12.76 -0.03 15.17
CA ASN A 231 11.30 0.12 15.05
C ASN A 231 10.60 -0.93 14.18
N GLU A 232 11.34 -1.66 13.33
CA GLU A 232 10.81 -2.81 12.58
C GLU A 232 10.25 -3.91 13.48
N LEU A 233 10.74 -4.02 14.73
CA LEU A 233 10.18 -4.95 15.70
C LEU A 233 8.78 -4.54 16.14
N THR A 234 8.48 -3.24 16.25
CA THR A 234 7.13 -2.75 16.54
C THR A 234 6.16 -3.16 15.43
N LEU A 235 6.58 -2.99 14.18
CA LEU A 235 5.79 -3.42 13.01
C LEU A 235 5.59 -4.94 13.02
N GLY A 236 6.65 -5.72 13.29
CA GLY A 236 6.56 -7.18 13.42
C GLY A 236 5.62 -7.61 14.55
N ALA A 237 5.63 -6.92 15.68
CA ALA A 237 4.76 -7.22 16.81
C ALA A 237 3.28 -6.93 16.49
N LEU A 238 3.01 -5.81 15.82
CA LEU A 238 1.67 -5.46 15.35
C LEU A 238 1.16 -6.46 14.31
N ILE A 239 1.98 -6.85 13.33
CA ILE A 239 1.61 -7.87 12.33
C ILE A 239 1.30 -9.20 13.01
N GLY A 240 2.20 -9.70 13.88
CA GLY A 240 1.98 -10.98 14.58
C GLY A 240 0.70 -10.95 15.42
N THR A 241 0.49 -9.89 16.20
CA THR A 241 -0.74 -9.70 16.99
C THR A 241 -1.98 -9.61 16.10
N SER A 242 -1.87 -8.94 14.94
CA SER A 242 -2.96 -8.80 13.97
C SER A 242 -3.34 -10.14 13.33
N ILE A 243 -2.38 -11.04 13.08
CA ILE A 243 -2.66 -12.39 12.54
C ILE A 243 -3.51 -13.19 13.51
N TYR A 244 -3.13 -13.24 14.79
CA TYR A 244 -3.95 -13.89 15.83
C TYR A 244 -5.31 -13.22 15.99
N SER A 245 -5.33 -11.89 15.98
CA SER A 245 -6.55 -11.10 16.06
C SER A 245 -7.50 -11.33 14.89
N MET A 246 -6.99 -11.51 13.68
CA MET A 246 -7.80 -11.65 12.46
C MET A 246 -8.73 -12.86 12.56
N PHE A 247 -8.27 -13.96 13.16
CA PHE A 247 -9.10 -15.13 13.40
C PHE A 247 -10.35 -14.78 14.23
N TYR A 248 -10.19 -14.04 15.33
CA TYR A 248 -11.29 -13.65 16.21
C TYR A 248 -12.16 -12.51 15.64
N VAL A 249 -11.60 -11.64 14.80
CA VAL A 249 -12.37 -10.60 14.11
C VAL A 249 -13.24 -11.20 13.01
N VAL A 250 -12.70 -12.13 12.21
CA VAL A 250 -13.43 -12.73 11.08
C VAL A 250 -14.45 -13.77 11.55
N PHE A 251 -14.08 -14.63 12.50
CA PHE A 251 -14.93 -15.71 12.97
C PHE A 251 -15.64 -15.40 14.29
N GLY A 252 -15.45 -14.20 14.86
CA GLY A 252 -15.95 -13.82 16.18
C GLY A 252 -17.45 -14.00 16.35
N SER A 253 -18.26 -13.72 15.33
CA SER A 253 -19.71 -13.94 15.37
C SER A 253 -20.11 -15.39 15.68
N LEU A 254 -19.27 -16.37 15.34
CA LEU A 254 -19.47 -17.78 15.65
C LEU A 254 -19.06 -18.11 17.09
N TYR A 255 -18.03 -17.45 17.62
CA TYR A 255 -17.51 -17.69 18.97
C TYR A 255 -18.28 -16.93 20.06
N TRP A 256 -18.82 -15.75 19.72
CA TRP A 256 -19.39 -14.82 20.69
C TRP A 256 -20.92 -14.87 20.76
N SER A 257 -21.58 -15.62 19.87
CA SER A 257 -23.06 -15.71 19.79
C SER A 257 -23.74 -16.25 21.05
N GLY A 258 -23.01 -16.90 21.97
CA GLY A 258 -23.52 -17.38 23.26
C GLY A 258 -23.01 -16.62 24.50
N LEU A 259 -22.17 -15.59 24.33
CA LEU A 259 -21.55 -14.81 25.42
C LEU A 259 -21.96 -13.33 25.44
N ILE A 260 -22.72 -12.88 24.45
CA ILE A 260 -23.23 -11.51 24.35
C ILE A 260 -24.61 -11.46 25.03
N ASP A 261 -24.63 -11.61 26.36
CA ASP A 261 -25.72 -11.02 27.14
C ASP A 261 -25.46 -9.51 27.15
N GLY A 262 -26.32 -8.75 26.45
CA GLY A 262 -26.09 -7.37 26.01
C GLY A 262 -26.02 -6.29 27.09
N THR A 263 -25.39 -6.54 28.25
CA THR A 263 -25.40 -5.61 29.40
C THR A 263 -24.03 -5.26 29.99
N THR A 264 -22.93 -5.90 29.61
CA THR A 264 -21.60 -5.46 30.08
C THR A 264 -20.93 -4.50 29.08
N LEU A 265 -20.87 -3.20 29.44
CA LEU A 265 -20.09 -2.15 28.77
C LEU A 265 -18.58 -2.46 28.64
N PHE A 266 -18.11 -3.57 29.22
CA PHE A 266 -16.72 -3.99 29.32
C PHE A 266 -16.52 -5.42 28.83
N ASN A 267 -16.81 -5.68 27.56
CA ASN A 267 -16.49 -6.96 26.96
C ASN A 267 -14.94 -7.15 26.94
N ILE A 268 -14.45 -8.32 27.32
CA ILE A 268 -13.01 -8.62 27.44
C ILE A 268 -12.23 -8.30 26.13
N PRO A 269 -12.73 -8.66 24.92
CA PRO A 269 -12.05 -8.33 23.67
C PRO A 269 -11.95 -6.82 23.42
N PHE A 270 -12.95 -6.05 23.87
CA PHE A 270 -12.93 -4.59 23.75
C PHE A 270 -11.81 -3.97 24.60
N LEU A 271 -11.62 -4.45 25.84
CA LEU A 271 -10.54 -4.00 26.71
C LEU A 271 -9.16 -4.28 26.12
N PHE A 272 -8.95 -5.48 25.56
CA PHE A 272 -7.70 -5.80 24.88
C PHE A 272 -7.49 -4.94 23.63
N SER A 273 -8.53 -4.73 22.81
CA SER A 273 -8.45 -3.84 21.65
C SER A 273 -7.98 -2.43 22.02
N ILE A 274 -8.57 -1.83 23.05
CA ILE A 274 -8.15 -0.52 23.56
C ILE A 274 -6.70 -0.58 24.04
N ALA A 275 -6.35 -1.60 24.82
CA ALA A 275 -5.00 -1.73 25.38
C ALA A 275 -3.94 -1.83 24.27
N PHE A 276 -4.13 -2.69 23.26
CA PHE A 276 -3.22 -2.80 22.11
C PHE A 276 -3.21 -1.51 21.28
N GLY A 277 -4.37 -0.93 20.99
CA GLY A 277 -4.48 0.32 20.24
C GLY A 277 -3.68 1.45 20.89
N ILE A 278 -3.80 1.61 22.22
CA ILE A 278 -3.07 2.63 22.98
C ILE A 278 -1.58 2.32 22.97
N VAL A 279 -1.21 1.07 23.24
CA VAL A 279 0.20 0.66 23.32
C VAL A 279 0.93 0.88 22.00
N PHE A 280 0.34 0.49 20.87
CA PHE A 280 0.92 0.75 19.54
C PHE A 280 0.89 2.23 19.17
N PHE A 281 -0.16 2.97 19.51
CA PHE A 281 -0.23 4.41 19.28
C PHE A 281 0.88 5.16 20.04
N LEU A 282 1.06 4.86 21.33
CA LEU A 282 2.11 5.46 22.15
C LEU A 282 3.51 5.09 21.63
N ALA A 283 3.70 3.85 21.18
CA ALA A 283 4.95 3.40 20.58
C ALA A 283 5.31 4.18 19.31
N THR A 284 4.35 4.30 18.38
CA THR A 284 4.58 5.04 17.14
C THR A 284 4.74 6.54 17.42
N MET A 285 4.03 7.09 18.40
CA MET A 285 4.14 8.49 18.79
C MET A 285 5.51 8.79 19.41
N ALA A 286 6.00 7.92 20.30
CA ALA A 286 7.33 8.03 20.89
C ALA A 286 8.44 7.92 19.82
N GLY A 287 8.27 7.04 18.83
CA GLY A 287 9.17 6.95 17.67
C GLY A 287 9.15 8.23 16.81
N ALA A 288 7.95 8.79 16.61
CA ALA A 288 7.75 10.02 15.84
C ALA A 288 8.39 11.25 16.48
N LEU A 289 8.40 11.35 17.81
CA LEU A 289 9.05 12.44 18.52
C LEU A 289 10.59 12.41 18.43
N LYS A 290 11.21 11.26 18.12
CA LYS A 290 12.66 11.08 18.21
C LYS A 290 13.39 10.85 16.89
N THR A 291 12.75 10.24 15.88
CA THR A 291 13.50 9.63 14.75
C THR A 291 12.75 9.54 13.40
N PHE A 292 11.65 10.27 13.22
CA PHE A 292 10.71 10.00 12.11
C PHE A 292 11.24 10.25 10.69
N GLU A 293 12.34 10.98 10.50
CA GLU A 293 12.82 11.32 9.16
C GLU A 293 13.37 10.13 8.35
N LYS A 294 13.75 9.02 9.00
CA LYS A 294 14.45 7.91 8.35
C LYS A 294 13.71 6.57 8.29
N ASN A 295 12.65 6.37 9.06
CA ASN A 295 12.10 5.03 9.27
C ASN A 295 10.69 4.84 8.68
N LYS A 296 10.61 4.22 7.49
CA LYS A 296 9.33 3.89 6.83
C LYS A 296 8.44 2.97 7.69
N SER A 297 9.04 2.20 8.59
CA SER A 297 8.33 1.25 9.45
C SER A 297 7.35 1.93 10.40
N ASP A 298 7.65 3.13 10.91
CA ASP A 298 6.76 3.83 11.86
C ASP A 298 5.48 4.32 11.18
N ILE A 299 5.58 4.75 9.92
CA ILE A 299 4.44 5.19 9.10
C ILE A 299 3.49 4.01 8.86
N ILE A 300 4.06 2.88 8.44
CA ILE A 300 3.28 1.66 8.18
C ILE A 300 2.63 1.17 9.48
N THR A 301 3.35 1.22 10.60
CA THR A 301 2.83 0.80 11.90
C THR A 301 1.64 1.66 12.34
N ALA A 302 1.72 2.99 12.18
CA ALA A 302 0.61 3.88 12.55
C ALA A 302 -0.65 3.61 11.70
N ALA A 303 -0.48 3.39 10.40
CA ALA A 303 -1.58 3.05 9.49
C ALA A 303 -2.20 1.68 9.83
N LEU A 304 -1.36 0.65 10.02
CA LEU A 304 -1.84 -0.68 10.42
C LEU A 304 -2.50 -0.68 11.80
N ASN A 305 -2.05 0.16 12.74
CA ASN A 305 -2.68 0.29 14.05
C ASN A 305 -4.11 0.84 13.90
N GLY A 306 -4.32 1.82 13.02
CA GLY A 306 -5.65 2.30 12.67
C GLY A 306 -6.56 1.17 12.15
N ILE A 307 -6.07 0.38 11.18
CA ILE A 307 -6.82 -0.77 10.63
C ILE A 307 -7.12 -1.82 11.70
N PHE A 308 -6.14 -2.15 12.55
CA PHE A 308 -6.29 -3.09 13.66
C PHE A 308 -7.40 -2.65 14.62
N ILE A 309 -7.38 -1.38 15.04
CA ILE A 309 -8.39 -0.82 15.93
C ILE A 309 -9.77 -0.82 15.26
N ILE A 310 -9.88 -0.42 13.98
CA ILE A 310 -11.15 -0.44 13.24
C ILE A 310 -11.73 -1.86 13.22
N GLY A 311 -10.91 -2.87 12.90
CA GLY A 311 -11.36 -4.27 12.87
C GLY A 311 -11.95 -4.74 14.20
N TRP A 312 -11.37 -4.31 15.32
CA TRP A 312 -11.92 -4.60 16.64
C TRP A 312 -13.16 -3.80 17.00
N ILE A 313 -13.26 -2.54 16.59
CA ILE A 313 -14.46 -1.72 16.83
C ILE A 313 -15.67 -2.43 16.24
N LEU A 314 -15.57 -2.92 15.00
CA LEU A 314 -16.67 -3.57 14.28
C LEU A 314 -17.15 -4.89 14.90
N VAL A 315 -16.35 -5.53 15.77
CA VAL A 315 -16.66 -6.87 16.30
C VAL A 315 -16.85 -6.87 17.82
N ALA A 316 -16.09 -6.07 18.55
CA ALA A 316 -16.09 -6.08 20.02
C ALA A 316 -16.89 -4.93 20.65
N VAL A 317 -17.18 -3.87 19.90
CA VAL A 317 -17.95 -2.71 20.40
C VAL A 317 -19.42 -2.90 20.01
N PRO A 318 -20.38 -2.75 20.94
CA PRO A 318 -21.80 -2.79 20.61
C PRO A 318 -22.15 -1.72 19.58
N ASP A 319 -23.03 -2.03 18.62
CA ASP A 319 -23.36 -1.17 17.46
C ASP A 319 -23.64 0.29 17.86
N VAL A 320 -24.38 0.51 18.95
CA VAL A 320 -24.73 1.84 19.48
C VAL A 320 -23.52 2.69 19.85
N TRP A 321 -22.40 2.08 20.24
CA TRP A 321 -21.18 2.77 20.67
C TRP A 321 -20.08 2.80 19.61
N GLN A 322 -20.22 2.09 18.49
CA GLN A 322 -19.13 1.95 17.52
C GLN A 322 -18.73 3.29 16.89
N SER A 323 -19.70 4.12 16.51
CA SER A 323 -19.45 5.45 15.94
C SER A 323 -18.75 6.37 16.95
N LEU A 324 -19.18 6.36 18.21
CA LEU A 324 -18.55 7.15 19.28
C LEU A 324 -17.12 6.71 19.57
N VAL A 325 -16.85 5.40 19.61
CA VAL A 325 -15.50 4.86 19.85
C VAL A 325 -14.59 5.19 18.67
N ALA A 326 -15.06 5.06 17.43
CA ALA A 326 -14.30 5.47 16.24
C ALA A 326 -13.99 6.98 16.26
N ALA A 327 -14.96 7.84 16.60
CA ALA A 327 -14.76 9.27 16.75
C ALA A 327 -13.76 9.61 17.88
N SER A 328 -13.80 8.87 18.99
CA SER A 328 -12.84 9.01 20.09
C SER A 328 -11.40 8.70 19.64
N TRP A 329 -11.22 7.63 18.85
CA TRP A 329 -9.93 7.33 18.23
C TRP A 329 -9.51 8.40 17.22
N ALA A 330 -10.42 8.95 16.41
CA ALA A 330 -10.11 10.07 15.55
C ALA A 330 -9.57 11.28 16.33
N ALA A 331 -10.18 11.59 17.48
CA ALA A 331 -9.70 12.65 18.37
C ALA A 331 -8.31 12.34 18.94
N ILE A 332 -8.09 11.11 19.43
CA ILE A 332 -6.77 10.68 19.95
C ILE A 332 -5.68 10.80 18.89
N PHE A 333 -5.92 10.31 17.67
CA PHE A 333 -4.97 10.39 16.57
C PHE A 333 -4.73 11.85 16.13
N SER A 334 -5.76 12.69 16.14
CA SER A 334 -5.65 14.12 15.81
C SER A 334 -4.85 14.90 16.86
N ILE A 335 -5.11 14.65 18.15
CA ILE A 335 -4.35 15.24 19.26
C ILE A 335 -2.89 14.78 19.18
N GLY A 336 -2.66 13.49 18.91
CA GLY A 336 -1.32 12.95 18.68
C GLY A 336 -0.61 13.61 17.51
N ALA A 337 -1.30 13.78 16.37
CA ALA A 337 -0.76 14.48 15.20
C ALA A 337 -0.31 15.90 15.55
N PHE A 338 -1.18 16.66 16.22
CA PHE A 338 -0.92 18.03 16.62
C PHE A 338 0.21 18.14 17.65
N ALA A 339 0.22 17.26 18.67
CA ALA A 339 1.28 17.23 19.69
C ALA A 339 2.65 16.94 19.06
N VAL A 340 2.75 15.96 18.16
CA VAL A 340 3.99 15.64 17.47
C VAL A 340 4.44 16.81 16.59
N TYR A 341 3.52 17.45 15.86
CA TYR A 341 3.84 18.63 15.05
C TYR A 341 4.35 19.79 15.90
N ASN A 342 3.67 20.10 17.01
CA ASN A 342 4.04 21.23 17.87
C ASN A 342 5.42 21.03 18.53
N ILE A 343 5.80 19.77 18.82
CA ILE A 343 7.10 19.45 19.44
C ILE A 343 8.22 19.35 18.40
N THR A 344 7.97 18.70 17.26
CA THR A 344 9.03 18.37 16.28
C THR A 344 9.11 19.34 15.11
N SER A 345 8.10 20.19 14.93
CA SER A 345 7.87 21.01 13.72
C SER A 345 7.86 20.21 12.41
N ASN A 346 7.76 18.88 12.48
CA ASN A 346 7.80 17.99 11.33
C ASN A 346 6.38 17.72 10.81
N THR A 347 6.16 17.99 9.54
CA THR A 347 4.86 17.83 8.88
C THR A 347 4.54 16.39 8.49
N ARG A 348 5.55 15.51 8.33
CA ARG A 348 5.31 14.12 7.87
C ARG A 348 4.51 13.27 8.86
N PRO A 349 4.88 13.16 10.16
CA PRO A 349 4.06 12.43 11.11
C PRO A 349 2.66 13.03 11.22
N PHE A 350 2.56 14.37 11.24
CA PHE A 350 1.28 15.07 11.29
C PHE A 350 0.32 14.58 10.20
N PHE A 351 0.76 14.48 8.95
CA PHE A 351 -0.08 13.97 7.86
C PHE A 351 -0.43 12.50 8.02
N VAL A 352 0.48 11.65 8.49
CA VAL A 352 0.21 10.22 8.70
C VAL A 352 -0.86 10.01 9.76
N TYR A 353 -0.70 10.60 10.94
CA TYR A 353 -1.69 10.52 12.02
C TYR A 353 -3.00 11.21 11.62
N GLY A 354 -2.93 12.32 10.87
CA GLY A 354 -4.10 13.00 10.33
C GLY A 354 -4.89 12.15 9.33
N ILE A 355 -4.22 11.40 8.45
CA ILE A 355 -4.89 10.45 7.54
C ILE A 355 -5.58 9.34 8.33
N VAL A 356 -4.92 8.78 9.35
CA VAL A 356 -5.53 7.76 10.20
C VAL A 356 -6.74 8.32 10.95
N ALA A 357 -6.64 9.54 11.50
CA ALA A 357 -7.75 10.22 12.14
C ALA A 357 -8.92 10.48 11.18
N ALA A 358 -8.66 11.00 9.97
CA ALA A 358 -9.68 11.19 8.95
C ALA A 358 -10.34 9.87 8.54
N SER A 359 -9.57 8.77 8.51
CA SER A 359 -10.12 7.43 8.25
C SER A 359 -11.08 7.01 9.35
N PHE A 360 -10.76 7.27 10.62
CA PHE A 360 -11.67 7.01 11.74
C PHE A 360 -12.93 7.87 11.69
N ILE A 361 -12.85 9.13 11.26
CA ILE A 361 -14.02 9.97 11.02
C ILE A 361 -14.92 9.34 9.96
N GLY A 362 -14.36 8.97 8.80
CA GLY A 362 -15.13 8.33 7.73
C GLY A 362 -15.74 7.00 8.15
N VAL A 363 -15.05 6.22 8.99
CA VAL A 363 -15.61 4.99 9.60
C VAL A 363 -16.75 5.34 10.56
N ALA A 364 -16.59 6.31 11.46
CA ALA A 364 -17.64 6.73 12.39
C ALA A 364 -18.90 7.17 11.63
N THR A 365 -18.72 7.95 10.55
CA THR A 365 -19.79 8.39 9.66
C THR A 365 -20.47 7.22 8.94
N ALA A 366 -19.70 6.24 8.46
CA ALA A 366 -20.23 5.03 7.82
C ALA A 366 -21.01 4.11 8.77
N LEU A 367 -20.73 4.19 10.07
CA LEU A 367 -21.43 3.42 11.09
C LEU A 367 -22.72 4.11 11.55
N GLU A 368 -22.74 5.44 11.55
CA GLU A 368 -23.92 6.22 11.97
C GLU A 368 -24.92 6.46 10.83
N LEU A 369 -24.44 6.65 9.60
CA LEU A 369 -25.27 7.03 8.46
C LEU A 369 -25.42 5.89 7.46
N SER A 370 -26.58 5.87 6.78
CA SER A 370 -26.87 4.92 5.70
C SER A 370 -27.47 5.61 4.47
N GLY A 371 -27.45 4.91 3.33
CA GLY A 371 -28.06 5.37 2.09
C GLY A 371 -27.52 6.74 1.62
N PRO A 372 -28.38 7.66 1.14
CA PRO A 372 -27.94 8.95 0.62
C PRO A 372 -27.21 9.82 1.64
N ALA A 373 -27.59 9.77 2.92
CA ALA A 373 -26.97 10.57 3.97
C ALA A 373 -25.47 10.24 4.14
N LEU A 374 -25.12 8.95 4.07
CA LEU A 374 -23.73 8.49 4.10
C LEU A 374 -22.93 9.06 2.92
N THR A 375 -23.47 8.98 1.70
CA THR A 375 -22.77 9.48 0.51
C THR A 375 -22.60 11.00 0.56
N ILE A 376 -23.58 11.74 1.07
CA ILE A 376 -23.47 13.20 1.28
C ILE A 376 -22.33 13.50 2.24
N ALA A 377 -22.32 12.86 3.42
CA ALA A 377 -21.29 13.08 4.43
C ALA A 377 -19.89 12.71 3.91
N ALA A 378 -19.73 11.54 3.29
CA ALA A 378 -18.46 11.10 2.69
C ALA A 378 -17.97 12.07 1.60
N THR A 379 -18.88 12.65 0.80
CA THR A 379 -18.52 13.66 -0.20
C THR A 379 -17.95 14.92 0.45
N LEU A 380 -18.57 15.39 1.53
CA LEU A 380 -18.11 16.57 2.27
C LEU A 380 -16.78 16.31 3.00
N GLU A 381 -16.62 15.14 3.62
CA GLU A 381 -15.39 14.73 4.29
C GLU A 381 -14.21 14.65 3.32
N VAL A 382 -14.39 13.95 2.20
CA VAL A 382 -13.34 13.83 1.17
C VAL A 382 -12.98 15.20 0.61
N LEU A 383 -13.96 16.05 0.32
CA LEU A 383 -13.71 17.41 -0.13
C LEU A 383 -12.93 18.22 0.92
N GLY A 384 -13.31 18.13 2.19
CA GLY A 384 -12.62 18.76 3.30
C GLY A 384 -11.16 18.31 3.43
N VAL A 385 -10.88 17.01 3.34
CA VAL A 385 -9.52 16.45 3.39
C VAL A 385 -8.66 16.94 2.21
N ILE A 386 -9.24 17.05 1.00
CA ILE A 386 -8.54 17.56 -0.18
C ILE A 386 -8.22 19.06 -0.02
N ILE A 387 -9.19 19.86 0.43
CA ILE A 387 -9.00 21.30 0.66
C ILE A 387 -7.93 21.53 1.74
N LEU A 388 -8.03 20.84 2.88
CA LEU A 388 -7.03 20.91 3.94
C LEU A 388 -5.64 20.51 3.45
N THR A 389 -5.52 19.43 2.66
CA THR A 389 -4.24 19.04 2.06
C THR A 389 -3.68 20.16 1.19
N SER A 390 -4.53 20.85 0.42
CA SER A 390 -4.09 21.92 -0.45
C SER A 390 -3.58 23.14 0.33
N ILE A 391 -4.30 23.52 1.39
CA ILE A 391 -3.92 24.64 2.26
C ILE A 391 -2.63 24.31 3.03
N MET A 392 -2.53 23.11 3.60
CA MET A 392 -1.42 22.75 4.49
C MET A 392 -0.13 22.41 3.75
N THR A 393 -0.22 21.70 2.61
CA THR A 393 0.99 21.31 1.87
C THR A 393 1.44 22.37 0.88
N GLY A 394 0.54 23.25 0.43
CA GLY A 394 0.74 24.16 -0.71
C GLY A 394 0.95 23.45 -2.05
N SER A 395 1.31 22.17 -2.04
CA SER A 395 1.75 21.42 -3.21
C SER A 395 0.57 20.88 -4.03
N ILE A 396 0.59 21.21 -5.33
CA ILE A 396 -0.38 20.67 -6.29
C ILE A 396 -0.29 19.13 -6.36
N GLN A 397 0.92 18.57 -6.26
CA GLN A 397 1.14 17.13 -6.39
C GLN A 397 0.57 16.33 -5.21
N ALA A 398 0.71 16.81 -3.97
CA ALA A 398 0.09 16.13 -2.83
C ALA A 398 -1.44 16.25 -2.90
N THR A 399 -1.95 17.44 -3.24
CA THR A 399 -3.41 17.66 -3.40
C THR A 399 -4.00 16.71 -4.44
N LYS A 400 -3.32 16.51 -5.58
CA LYS A 400 -3.73 15.55 -6.62
C LYS A 400 -3.73 14.10 -6.15
N LYS A 401 -2.72 13.70 -5.37
CA LYS A 401 -2.68 12.35 -4.79
C LYS A 401 -3.85 12.12 -3.83
N THR A 402 -4.16 13.12 -2.99
CA THR A 402 -5.32 13.07 -2.08
C THR A 402 -6.65 13.10 -2.83
N ALA A 403 -6.72 13.74 -4.00
CA ALA A 403 -7.93 13.74 -4.84
C ALA A 403 -8.35 12.34 -5.33
N PHE A 404 -7.48 11.32 -5.22
CA PHE A 404 -7.87 9.93 -5.44
C PHE A 404 -8.98 9.45 -4.47
N LEU A 405 -9.11 10.09 -3.30
CA LEU A 405 -10.19 9.80 -2.34
C LEU A 405 -11.59 10.06 -2.89
N VAL A 406 -11.74 10.86 -3.96
CA VAL A 406 -13.01 11.10 -4.67
C VAL A 406 -13.65 9.80 -5.19
N VAL A 407 -12.86 8.74 -5.36
CA VAL A 407 -13.37 7.40 -5.72
C VAL A 407 -14.36 6.87 -4.66
N ILE A 408 -14.18 7.21 -3.38
CA ILE A 408 -15.06 6.75 -2.29
C ILE A 408 -16.50 7.24 -2.48
N PRO A 409 -16.80 8.55 -2.53
CA PRO A 409 -18.17 9.02 -2.74
C PRO A 409 -18.72 8.63 -4.12
N ILE A 410 -17.87 8.54 -5.15
CA ILE A 410 -18.28 8.00 -6.47
C ILE A 410 -18.82 6.58 -6.32
N PHE A 411 -18.10 5.70 -5.61
CA PHE A 411 -18.52 4.32 -5.39
C PHE A 411 -19.82 4.24 -4.59
N LEU A 412 -19.94 5.02 -3.50
CA LEU A 412 -21.15 5.05 -2.68
C LEU A 412 -22.37 5.58 -3.46
N SER A 413 -22.17 6.50 -4.41
CA SER A 413 -23.25 7.07 -5.22
C SER A 413 -23.82 6.13 -6.27
N VAL A 414 -23.23 4.96 -6.51
CA VAL A 414 -23.74 3.98 -7.50
C VAL A 414 -25.19 3.61 -7.21
N GLN A 415 -25.57 3.54 -5.93
CA GLN A 415 -26.95 3.23 -5.52
C GLN A 415 -27.95 4.32 -5.95
N SER A 416 -27.50 5.57 -6.04
CA SER A 416 -28.31 6.73 -6.42
C SER A 416 -28.71 6.76 -7.90
N PHE A 417 -28.13 5.90 -8.74
CA PHE A 417 -28.52 5.74 -10.15
C PHE A 417 -29.69 4.77 -10.35
N ASN A 418 -30.21 4.13 -9.29
CA ASN A 418 -31.28 3.15 -9.41
C ASN A 418 -32.59 3.79 -9.89
N PRO A 419 -33.11 3.46 -11.10
CA PRO A 419 -34.30 4.11 -11.66
C PRO A 419 -35.58 3.96 -10.84
N ARG A 420 -35.63 2.99 -9.91
CA ARG A 420 -36.80 2.78 -9.05
C ARG A 420 -37.02 3.93 -8.07
N VAL A 421 -35.94 4.52 -7.56
CA VAL A 421 -35.99 5.57 -6.54
C VAL A 421 -36.51 6.90 -7.12
N TRP A 422 -36.31 7.11 -8.41
CA TRP A 422 -36.66 8.34 -9.14
C TRP A 422 -38.11 8.35 -9.65
N LYS A 423 -38.91 7.32 -9.36
CA LYS A 423 -40.30 7.25 -9.85
C LYS A 423 -41.25 8.18 -9.10
N ASP A 424 -40.97 8.44 -7.83
CA ASP A 424 -41.93 9.06 -6.92
C ASP A 424 -41.73 10.58 -6.79
N SER A 425 -40.49 11.07 -6.90
CA SER A 425 -40.13 12.49 -6.79
C SER A 425 -38.73 12.74 -7.35
N ILE A 426 -38.42 14.00 -7.66
CA ILE A 426 -37.05 14.47 -7.97
C ILE A 426 -36.30 14.84 -6.69
N PHE A 427 -36.99 15.45 -5.72
CA PHE A 427 -36.35 16.02 -4.54
C PHE A 427 -36.28 14.97 -3.43
N HIS A 428 -35.24 14.16 -3.48
CA HIS A 428 -34.88 13.18 -2.45
C HIS A 428 -33.35 13.15 -2.26
N GLY A 429 -32.88 12.35 -1.30
CA GLY A 429 -31.47 12.29 -0.94
C GLY A 429 -30.54 11.97 -2.12
N ASP A 430 -30.93 11.07 -3.03
CA ASP A 430 -30.09 10.68 -4.18
C ASP A 430 -29.91 11.80 -5.20
N PHE A 431 -30.90 12.68 -5.37
CA PHE A 431 -30.72 13.89 -6.17
C PHE A 431 -29.64 14.79 -5.56
N VAL A 432 -29.67 14.99 -4.24
CA VAL A 432 -28.67 15.78 -3.52
C VAL A 432 -27.28 15.14 -3.64
N VAL A 433 -27.19 13.81 -3.54
CA VAL A 433 -25.94 13.06 -3.73
C VAL A 433 -25.33 13.34 -5.11
N LEU A 434 -26.10 13.13 -6.18
CA LEU A 434 -25.60 13.33 -7.54
C LEU A 434 -25.25 14.79 -7.80
N ALA A 435 -26.07 15.73 -7.32
CA ALA A 435 -25.80 17.16 -7.45
C ALA A 435 -24.51 17.58 -6.71
N LEU A 436 -24.29 17.08 -5.49
CA LEU A 436 -23.06 17.37 -4.73
C LEU A 436 -21.82 16.78 -5.39
N ILE A 437 -21.91 15.57 -5.94
CA ILE A 437 -20.77 14.96 -6.66
C ILE A 437 -20.46 15.76 -7.93
N VAL A 438 -21.46 16.21 -8.67
CA VAL A 438 -21.28 17.12 -9.81
C VAL A 438 -20.52 18.37 -9.38
N LEU A 439 -20.97 19.04 -8.31
CA LEU A 439 -20.33 20.25 -7.78
C LEU A 439 -18.90 19.99 -7.32
N MET A 440 -18.66 18.89 -6.59
CA MET A 440 -17.33 18.48 -6.13
C MET A 440 -16.38 18.23 -7.32
N LEU A 441 -16.81 17.46 -8.31
CA LEU A 441 -15.98 17.11 -9.48
C LEU A 441 -15.66 18.33 -10.34
N PHE A 442 -16.62 19.23 -10.57
CA PHE A 442 -16.39 20.46 -11.31
C PHE A 442 -15.52 21.45 -10.53
N SER A 443 -15.74 21.61 -9.22
CA SER A 443 -14.92 22.51 -8.39
C SER A 443 -13.47 22.04 -8.30
N LEU A 444 -13.22 20.75 -8.04
CA LEU A 444 -11.87 20.19 -8.02
C LEU A 444 -11.21 20.19 -9.40
N GLY A 445 -11.96 19.82 -10.44
CA GLY A 445 -11.46 19.82 -11.82
C GLY A 445 -11.04 21.21 -12.30
N THR A 446 -11.85 22.24 -12.00
CA THR A 446 -11.51 23.63 -12.33
C THR A 446 -10.38 24.17 -11.45
N PHE A 447 -10.37 23.89 -10.15
CA PHE A 447 -9.29 24.24 -9.24
C PHE A 447 -7.92 23.74 -9.74
N PHE A 448 -7.83 22.45 -10.11
CA PHE A 448 -6.59 21.90 -10.66
C PHE A 448 -6.22 22.49 -12.01
N TYR A 449 -7.21 22.72 -12.90
CA TYR A 449 -6.95 23.33 -14.20
C TYR A 449 -6.33 24.73 -14.08
N PHE A 450 -6.86 25.57 -13.20
CA PHE A 450 -6.33 26.93 -12.99
C PHE A 450 -4.96 26.90 -12.31
N LYS A 451 -4.79 26.11 -11.25
CA LYS A 451 -3.50 26.02 -10.53
C LYS A 451 -2.37 25.45 -11.41
N GLU A 452 -2.68 24.48 -12.26
CA GLU A 452 -1.71 23.94 -13.24
C GLU A 452 -1.26 24.98 -14.27
N ARG A 453 -2.19 25.83 -14.70
CA ARG A 453 -1.94 26.88 -15.69
C ARG A 453 -1.09 28.01 -15.10
N GLU A 454 -1.31 28.37 -13.83
CA GLU A 454 -0.49 29.36 -13.11
C GLU A 454 0.95 28.86 -12.88
N GLU A 455 1.14 27.57 -12.60
CA GLU A 455 2.46 26.96 -12.39
C GLU A 455 3.20 26.63 -13.71
N GLU A 456 2.69 27.07 -14.87
CA GLU A 456 3.19 26.73 -16.23
C GLU A 456 3.39 25.21 -16.48
N THR A 457 2.72 24.38 -15.68
CA THR A 457 2.77 22.93 -15.83
C THR A 457 1.85 22.48 -16.96
N VAL A 458 2.22 21.41 -17.67
CA VAL A 458 1.31 20.77 -18.63
C VAL A 458 0.06 20.32 -17.87
N VAL A 459 -1.12 20.80 -18.31
CA VAL A 459 -2.43 20.41 -17.75
C VAL A 459 -2.49 18.90 -17.62
N SER A 460 -2.67 18.41 -16.40
CA SER A 460 -2.56 16.98 -16.14
C SER A 460 -3.81 16.23 -16.61
N HIS A 461 -3.66 14.92 -16.85
CA HIS A 461 -4.82 14.07 -17.12
C HIS A 461 -5.82 14.05 -15.94
N THR A 462 -5.39 14.38 -14.71
CA THR A 462 -6.26 14.38 -13.52
C THR A 462 -7.31 15.49 -13.54
N SER A 463 -6.94 16.72 -13.92
CA SER A 463 -7.90 17.84 -14.00
C SER A 463 -8.97 17.57 -15.07
N VAL A 464 -8.54 17.09 -16.24
CA VAL A 464 -9.45 16.72 -17.34
C VAL A 464 -10.36 15.55 -16.95
N THR A 465 -9.84 14.50 -16.33
CA THR A 465 -10.65 13.33 -15.93
C THR A 465 -11.73 13.68 -14.92
N LEU A 466 -11.44 14.55 -13.95
CA LEU A 466 -12.44 15.04 -12.99
C LEU A 466 -13.54 15.86 -13.66
N LEU A 467 -13.20 16.75 -14.60
CA LEU A 467 -14.18 17.52 -15.37
C LEU A 467 -15.07 16.63 -16.26
N VAL A 468 -14.47 15.62 -16.89
CA VAL A 468 -15.20 14.64 -17.70
C VAL A 468 -16.15 13.84 -16.82
N ALA A 469 -15.69 13.34 -15.67
CA ALA A 469 -16.52 12.62 -14.71
C ALA A 469 -17.69 13.49 -14.22
N GLY A 470 -17.43 14.75 -13.87
CA GLY A 470 -18.48 15.70 -13.49
C GLY A 470 -19.52 15.91 -14.59
N GLY A 471 -19.08 15.98 -15.85
CA GLY A 471 -19.97 16.04 -17.02
C GLY A 471 -20.85 14.80 -17.16
N VAL A 472 -20.28 13.60 -16.98
CA VAL A 472 -21.04 12.34 -17.01
C VAL A 472 -22.11 12.32 -15.92
N TYR A 473 -21.75 12.67 -14.69
CA TYR A 473 -22.71 12.74 -13.58
C TYR A 473 -23.82 13.77 -13.84
N LEU A 474 -23.50 14.92 -14.43
CA LEU A 474 -24.49 15.95 -14.77
C LEU A 474 -25.49 15.46 -15.82
N ILE A 475 -25.01 14.78 -16.87
CA ILE A 475 -25.85 14.15 -17.90
C ILE A 475 -26.77 13.13 -17.25
N SER A 476 -26.23 12.24 -16.42
CA SER A 476 -27.03 11.24 -15.72
C SER A 476 -28.08 11.85 -14.78
N LEU A 477 -27.73 12.92 -14.06
CA LEU A 477 -28.67 13.65 -13.20
C LEU A 477 -29.82 14.25 -14.01
N ILE A 478 -29.51 14.86 -15.17
CA ILE A 478 -30.52 15.41 -16.09
C ILE A 478 -31.43 14.29 -16.60
N TRP A 479 -30.87 13.14 -17.01
CA TRP A 479 -31.64 11.98 -17.44
C TRP A 479 -32.62 11.51 -16.39
N LEU A 480 -32.14 11.29 -15.16
CA LEU A 480 -32.93 10.75 -14.06
C LEU A 480 -34.02 11.74 -13.64
N SER A 481 -33.69 13.03 -13.55
CA SER A 481 -34.65 14.09 -13.25
C SER A 481 -35.73 14.21 -14.33
N ALA A 482 -35.36 14.08 -15.61
CA ALA A 482 -36.33 14.11 -16.71
C ALA A 482 -37.29 12.91 -16.67
N ASN A 483 -36.80 11.71 -16.35
CA ASN A 483 -37.62 10.51 -16.23
C ASN A 483 -38.52 10.52 -14.99
N ALA A 484 -38.19 11.31 -13.97
CA ALA A 484 -39.02 11.51 -12.79
C ALA A 484 -40.21 12.43 -13.06
N ILE A 485 -40.03 13.47 -13.88
CA ILE A 485 -41.08 14.46 -14.19
C ILE A 485 -41.97 14.03 -15.34
N PHE A 486 -41.35 13.54 -16.42
CA PHE A 486 -42.02 13.39 -17.69
C PHE A 486 -42.31 11.93 -18.02
N PRO A 487 -43.39 11.65 -18.78
CA PRO A 487 -43.59 10.34 -19.38
C PRO A 487 -42.36 9.91 -20.16
N LYS A 488 -42.08 8.60 -20.16
CA LYS A 488 -40.85 8.00 -20.69
C LYS A 488 -40.41 8.56 -22.05
N ASN A 489 -41.34 8.72 -22.99
CA ASN A 489 -41.01 9.23 -24.34
C ASN A 489 -40.59 10.70 -24.31
N THR A 490 -41.31 11.55 -23.56
CA THR A 490 -41.01 12.97 -23.41
C THR A 490 -39.69 13.21 -22.66
N ALA A 491 -39.43 12.41 -21.61
CA ALA A 491 -38.17 12.46 -20.85
C ALA A 491 -36.95 12.17 -21.73
N VAL A 492 -37.06 11.17 -22.60
CA VAL A 492 -36.00 10.79 -23.57
C VAL A 492 -35.74 11.94 -24.54
N THR A 493 -36.79 12.53 -25.11
CA THR A 493 -36.68 13.65 -26.07
C THR A 493 -36.02 14.87 -25.45
N ILE A 494 -36.46 15.28 -24.25
CA ILE A 494 -35.93 16.45 -23.54
C ILE A 494 -34.44 16.23 -23.19
N SER A 495 -34.09 15.05 -22.69
CA SER A 495 -32.70 14.73 -22.33
C SER A 495 -31.78 14.75 -23.56
N LEU A 496 -32.19 14.13 -24.67
CA LEU A 496 -31.42 14.13 -25.92
C LEU A 496 -31.24 15.55 -26.49
N ALA A 497 -32.27 16.40 -26.39
CA ALA A 497 -32.17 17.80 -26.80
C ALA A 497 -31.12 18.55 -25.96
N ILE A 498 -31.16 18.41 -24.63
CA ILE A 498 -30.19 19.02 -23.72
C ILE A 498 -28.77 18.53 -24.00
N TYR A 499 -28.58 17.22 -24.24
CA TYR A 499 -27.27 16.65 -24.60
C TYR A 499 -26.77 17.19 -25.94
N THR A 500 -27.63 17.27 -26.94
CA THR A 500 -27.24 17.80 -28.26
C THR A 500 -26.78 19.25 -28.17
N ILE A 501 -27.55 20.10 -27.47
CA ILE A 501 -27.24 21.51 -27.30
C ILE A 501 -25.93 21.70 -26.51
N SER A 502 -25.79 21.00 -25.39
CA SER A 502 -24.58 21.07 -24.56
C SER A 502 -23.34 20.53 -25.28
N GLY A 503 -23.47 19.42 -26.02
CA GLY A 503 -22.41 18.82 -26.82
C GLY A 503 -21.93 19.73 -27.95
N ILE A 504 -22.85 20.36 -28.69
CA ILE A 504 -22.53 21.35 -29.73
C ILE A 504 -21.82 22.55 -29.13
N PHE A 505 -22.32 23.10 -28.02
CA PHE A 505 -21.71 24.25 -27.35
C PHE A 505 -20.26 23.95 -26.89
N MET A 506 -20.04 22.79 -26.26
CA MET A 506 -18.70 22.35 -25.86
C MET A 506 -17.79 22.13 -27.07
N TYR A 507 -18.28 21.50 -28.14
CA TYR A 507 -17.51 21.29 -29.37
C TYR A 507 -17.07 22.61 -30.02
N ILE A 508 -17.99 23.58 -30.14
CA ILE A 508 -17.71 24.90 -30.72
C ILE A 508 -16.69 25.66 -29.86
N LYS A 509 -16.89 25.74 -28.53
CA LYS A 509 -15.90 26.36 -27.63
C LYS A 509 -14.55 25.66 -27.68
N GLY A 510 -14.53 24.32 -27.79
CA GLY A 510 -13.31 23.53 -27.92
C GLY A 510 -12.54 23.82 -29.21
N VAL A 511 -13.25 24.02 -30.31
CA VAL A 511 -12.67 24.41 -31.60
C VAL A 511 -12.21 25.88 -31.61
N ALA A 512 -12.97 26.77 -30.95
CA ALA A 512 -12.64 28.20 -30.87
C ALA A 512 -11.42 28.46 -29.98
N GLY A 513 -11.26 27.73 -28.88
CA GLY A 513 -10.16 27.88 -27.91
C GLY A 513 -8.94 26.98 -28.13
N ASP A 514 -8.88 26.18 -29.20
CA ASP A 514 -7.87 25.12 -29.43
C ASP A 514 -7.73 24.13 -28.26
N LEU A 515 -8.81 23.95 -27.49
CA LEU A 515 -8.86 23.08 -26.32
C LEU A 515 -9.23 21.66 -26.78
N LYS A 516 -8.21 20.84 -27.04
CA LYS A 516 -8.36 19.44 -27.49
C LYS A 516 -9.31 18.63 -26.60
N ALA A 517 -9.25 18.81 -25.28
CA ALA A 517 -10.12 18.11 -24.33
C ALA A 517 -11.59 18.51 -24.50
N LEU A 518 -11.89 19.82 -24.56
CA LEU A 518 -13.27 20.30 -24.69
C LEU A 518 -13.89 19.92 -26.04
N LYS A 519 -13.07 19.92 -27.11
CA LYS A 519 -13.46 19.41 -28.43
C LYS A 519 -13.77 17.91 -28.40
N ALA A 520 -12.95 17.10 -27.72
CA ALA A 520 -13.16 15.67 -27.60
C ALA A 520 -14.42 15.36 -26.78
N ILE A 521 -14.65 16.05 -25.66
CA ILE A 521 -15.83 15.88 -24.81
C ILE A 521 -17.11 16.20 -25.59
N GLY A 522 -17.18 17.36 -26.24
CA GLY A 522 -18.33 17.72 -27.06
C GLY A 522 -18.59 16.74 -28.21
N GLY A 523 -17.51 16.27 -28.87
CA GLY A 523 -17.59 15.27 -29.93
C GLY A 523 -18.09 13.90 -29.45
N ILE A 524 -17.60 13.41 -28.30
CA ILE A 524 -18.05 12.16 -27.69
C ILE A 524 -19.53 12.24 -27.31
N LEU A 525 -19.95 13.37 -26.73
CA LEU A 525 -21.33 13.57 -26.27
C LEU A 525 -22.32 13.60 -27.44
N ILE A 526 -21.98 14.30 -28.52
CA ILE A 526 -22.74 14.26 -29.79
C ILE A 526 -22.72 12.84 -30.36
N GLY A 527 -21.58 12.16 -30.34
CA GLY A 527 -21.45 10.78 -30.81
C GLY A 527 -22.35 9.81 -30.04
N LEU A 528 -22.44 9.93 -28.72
CA LEU A 528 -23.33 9.11 -27.88
C LEU A 528 -24.81 9.38 -28.17
N VAL A 529 -25.19 10.64 -28.38
CA VAL A 529 -26.56 11.00 -28.80
C VAL A 529 -26.90 10.36 -30.13
N VAL A 530 -26.02 10.49 -31.13
CA VAL A 530 -26.20 9.89 -32.45
C VAL A 530 -26.28 8.37 -32.34
N LEU A 531 -25.39 7.75 -31.57
CA LEU A 531 -25.37 6.30 -31.38
C LEU A 531 -26.67 5.82 -30.73
N ARG A 532 -27.19 6.50 -29.71
CA ARG A 532 -28.48 6.17 -29.08
C ARG A 532 -29.64 6.29 -30.08
N LEU A 533 -29.68 7.37 -30.86
CA LEU A 533 -30.69 7.56 -31.91
C LEU A 533 -30.65 6.39 -32.91
N LEU A 534 -29.44 5.99 -33.34
CA LEU A 534 -29.26 4.92 -34.33
C LEU A 534 -29.49 3.50 -33.79
N PHE A 535 -29.22 3.23 -32.52
CA PHE A 535 -29.31 1.88 -31.94
C PHE A 535 -30.59 1.61 -31.17
N VAL A 536 -31.30 2.64 -30.69
CA VAL A 536 -32.51 2.44 -29.89
C VAL A 536 -33.72 3.03 -30.57
N ASP A 537 -33.62 4.25 -31.10
CA ASP A 537 -34.80 4.93 -31.66
C ASP A 537 -35.10 4.45 -33.08
N VAL A 538 -34.08 4.18 -33.90
CA VAL A 538 -34.23 3.56 -35.23
C VAL A 538 -34.96 2.22 -35.19
N TRP A 539 -34.77 1.40 -34.15
CA TRP A 539 -35.41 0.09 -34.07
C TRP A 539 -36.91 0.18 -33.74
N ASN A 540 -37.38 1.33 -33.26
CA ASN A 540 -38.79 1.64 -33.05
C ASN A 540 -39.43 2.40 -34.22
N LEU A 541 -38.66 2.80 -35.24
CA LEU A 541 -39.16 3.44 -36.46
C LEU A 541 -39.59 2.42 -37.52
N ASP A 542 -40.59 2.78 -38.31
CA ASP A 542 -40.93 2.11 -39.57
C ASP A 542 -39.73 2.09 -40.52
N MET A 543 -39.65 1.08 -41.39
CA MET A 543 -38.54 0.75 -42.28
C MET A 543 -38.05 1.97 -43.09
N ALA A 544 -38.98 2.81 -43.55
CA ALA A 544 -38.66 4.05 -44.28
C ALA A 544 -37.99 5.12 -43.40
N GLY A 545 -38.44 5.28 -42.14
CA GLY A 545 -37.85 6.19 -41.17
C GLY A 545 -36.40 5.82 -40.81
N ARG A 546 -36.08 4.52 -40.78
CA ARG A 546 -34.72 4.04 -40.54
C ARG A 546 -33.76 4.53 -41.63
N ILE A 547 -34.10 4.29 -42.89
CA ILE A 547 -33.25 4.62 -44.05
C ILE A 547 -32.97 6.13 -44.13
N LEU A 548 -34.00 6.96 -43.97
CA LEU A 548 -33.88 8.42 -44.05
C LEU A 548 -33.02 9.00 -42.93
N THR A 549 -33.13 8.46 -41.71
CA THR A 549 -32.38 8.92 -40.53
C THR A 549 -30.89 8.56 -40.66
N PHE A 550 -30.57 7.34 -41.09
CA PHE A 550 -29.17 6.93 -41.35
C PHE A 550 -28.52 7.74 -42.47
N PHE A 551 -29.26 8.01 -43.55
CA PHE A 551 -28.76 8.81 -44.67
C PHE A 551 -28.46 10.26 -44.23
N SER A 552 -29.38 10.89 -43.49
CA SER A 552 -29.24 12.27 -43.01
C SER A 552 -28.09 12.42 -42.00
N VAL A 553 -27.97 11.50 -41.04
CA VAL A 553 -26.86 11.48 -40.07
C VAL A 553 -25.52 11.24 -40.78
N GLY A 554 -25.49 10.35 -41.77
CA GLY A 554 -24.31 10.09 -42.59
C GLY A 554 -23.83 11.35 -43.32
N VAL A 555 -24.75 12.09 -43.96
CA VAL A 555 -24.43 13.37 -44.62
C VAL A 555 -23.91 14.41 -43.63
N LEU A 556 -24.55 14.54 -42.46
CA LEU A 556 -24.18 15.54 -41.44
C LEU A 556 -22.77 15.29 -40.87
N LEU A 557 -22.42 14.03 -40.59
CA LEU A 557 -21.08 13.63 -40.14
C LEU A 557 -20.02 13.91 -41.21
N ILE A 558 -20.30 13.58 -42.48
CA ILE A 558 -19.41 13.87 -43.61
C ILE A 558 -19.17 15.38 -43.73
N SER A 559 -20.22 16.20 -43.60
CA SER A 559 -20.09 17.66 -43.62
C SER A 559 -19.23 18.19 -42.49
N THR A 560 -19.42 17.74 -41.25
CA THR A 560 -18.56 18.16 -40.11
C THR A 560 -17.10 17.71 -40.26
N ALA A 561 -16.84 16.55 -40.86
CA ALA A 561 -15.49 16.06 -41.14
C ALA A 561 -14.76 16.94 -42.18
N PHE A 562 -15.49 17.45 -43.18
CA PHE A 562 -14.94 18.37 -44.19
C PHE A 562 -14.55 19.73 -43.61
N PHE A 563 -15.35 20.30 -42.70
CA PHE A 563 -15.02 21.58 -42.05
C PHE A 563 -13.82 21.47 -41.10
N THR A 564 -13.62 20.31 -40.47
CA THR A 564 -12.51 20.10 -39.53
C THR A 564 -11.15 19.98 -40.24
N ARG A 565 -11.11 19.60 -41.53
CA ARG A 565 -9.88 19.53 -42.33
C ARG A 565 -9.39 20.89 -42.82
N LYS A 566 -10.26 21.90 -42.96
CA LYS A 566 -9.87 23.19 -43.56
C LYS A 566 -8.96 24.04 -42.65
N LYS A 567 -9.07 23.92 -41.32
CA LYS A 567 -8.22 24.67 -40.35
C LYS A 567 -6.80 24.12 -40.14
N LYS A 568 -6.47 22.91 -40.60
CA LYS A 568 -5.09 22.37 -40.47
C LYS A 568 -4.17 22.80 -41.63
N LYS A 569 -4.74 23.24 -42.76
CA LYS A 569 -3.97 23.73 -43.93
C LYS A 569 -3.54 25.19 -43.83
N GLU A 570 -4.18 26.01 -42.99
CA GLU A 570 -3.78 27.42 -42.81
C GLU A 570 -2.68 27.63 -41.75
N LYS A 571 -2.46 26.70 -40.81
CA LYS A 571 -1.36 26.81 -39.82
C LYS A 571 -0.01 26.29 -40.32
N ILE A 572 0.05 25.63 -41.49
CA ILE A 572 1.31 25.15 -42.10
C ILE A 572 1.89 26.18 -43.09
N ASN A 573 1.09 27.15 -43.57
CA ASN A 573 1.57 28.19 -44.49
C ASN A 573 2.00 29.51 -43.83
N ASN A 574 1.87 29.65 -42.50
CA ASN A 574 2.30 30.85 -41.76
C ASN A 574 3.52 30.64 -40.84
N ASN A 575 4.16 29.47 -40.89
CA ASN A 575 5.53 29.30 -40.45
C ASN A 575 6.34 28.89 -41.68
N ILE A 576 6.84 29.91 -42.38
CA ILE A 576 7.99 29.77 -43.28
C ILE A 576 9.19 29.29 -42.47
#